data_AF-M6WN70-F1
#
_entry.id   AF-M6WN70-F1
#
_cell.length_a   1.000
_cell.length_b   1.000
_cell.length_c   1.000
_cell.angle_alpha   90.00
_cell.angle_beta   90.00
_cell.angle_gamma   90.00
#
_symmetry.space_group_name_H-M   'P 1'
#
loop_
_entity.id
_entity.type
_entity.pdbx_description
1 polymer ?
#
loop_
_entity_poly.entity_id
_entity_poly.type
_entity_poly.pdbx_seq_one_letter_code
_entity_poly.pdbx_strand_id
1 'polypeptide(L)'
;MKFFIPAAGFGTRMKELTKDIPKPLLPVNGIPLVYYSLFQVWKQNAEGAVINTHYMGEKIRKELETFPLFPLVFSEEKKES
;
A
#
# COMPACT_ATOMS: atom_id res chain seq x y z
N MET A 1 3.64 -17.44 7.39
CA MET A 1 2.47 -16.59 7.71
C MET A 1 2.29 -15.52 6.64
N LYS A 2 1.06 -15.19 6.26
CA LYS A 2 0.72 -14.12 5.32
C LYS A 2 0.11 -12.92 6.05
N PHE A 3 0.38 -11.71 5.55
CA PHE A 3 -0.09 -10.46 6.16
C PHE A 3 -1.10 -9.74 5.26
N PHE A 4 -1.97 -8.93 5.86
CA PHE A 4 -2.87 -8.03 5.15
C PHE A 4 -2.50 -6.58 5.45
N ILE A 5 -2.34 -5.76 4.42
CA ILE A 5 -1.95 -4.34 4.53
C ILE A 5 -3.10 -3.48 3.99
N PRO A 6 -3.83 -2.76 4.86
CA PRO A 6 -4.87 -1.84 4.45
C PRO A 6 -4.33 -0.62 3.68
N ALA A 7 -4.65 -0.51 2.39
CA ALA A 7 -4.20 0.56 1.49
C ALA A 7 -5.33 1.16 0.62
N ALA A 8 -6.59 0.75 0.82
CA ALA A 8 -7.76 1.23 0.07
C ALA A 8 -8.33 2.60 0.51
N GLY A 9 -7.84 3.18 1.62
CA GLY A 9 -8.42 4.41 2.17
C GLY A 9 -8.23 5.65 1.28
N PHE A 10 -9.29 6.46 1.13
CA PHE A 10 -9.27 7.71 0.35
C PHE A 10 -8.36 8.81 0.90
N GLY A 11 -7.89 8.72 2.15
CA GLY A 11 -7.01 9.74 2.73
C GLY A 11 -7.67 11.09 3.00
N THR A 12 -9.00 11.22 2.93
CA THR A 12 -9.76 12.49 2.98
C THR A 12 -9.40 13.44 4.13
N ARG A 13 -8.99 12.90 5.29
CA ARG A 13 -8.54 13.70 6.45
C ARG A 13 -7.20 14.43 6.21
N MET A 14 -6.41 13.98 5.24
CA MET A 14 -5.09 14.53 4.89
C MET A 14 -5.16 15.60 3.78
N LYS A 15 -6.36 15.84 3.22
CA LYS A 15 -6.66 16.93 2.26
C LYS A 15 -5.66 16.97 1.08
N GLU A 16 -5.00 18.12 0.86
CA GLU A 16 -4.09 18.37 -0.28
C GLU A 16 -2.94 17.36 -0.37
N LEU A 17 -2.50 16.79 0.75
CA LEU A 17 -1.44 15.77 0.73
C LEU A 17 -1.86 14.57 -0.11
N THR A 18 -3.13 14.16 -0.04
CA THR A 18 -3.65 12.97 -0.70
C THR A 18 -4.38 13.25 -2.01
N LYS A 19 -4.30 14.48 -2.53
CA LYS A 19 -5.03 14.89 -3.73
C LYS A 19 -4.53 14.20 -4.99
N ASP A 20 -3.20 14.11 -5.13
CA ASP A 20 -2.54 13.53 -6.31
C ASP A 20 -1.71 12.29 -5.97
N ILE A 21 -1.56 11.94 -4.69
CA ILE A 21 -0.76 10.82 -4.21
C ILE A 21 -1.59 10.03 -3.20
N PRO A 22 -1.82 8.72 -3.37
CA PRO A 22 -2.59 7.94 -2.39
C PRO A 22 -1.81 7.86 -1.08
N LYS A 23 -2.52 7.83 0.06
CA LYS A 23 -1.91 7.81 1.40
C LYS A 23 -0.74 6.80 1.56
N PRO A 24 -0.83 5.55 1.07
CA PRO A 24 0.27 4.58 1.16
C PRO A 24 1.57 5.05 0.50
N LEU A 25 1.49 5.96 -0.48
CA LEU A 25 2.64 6.49 -1.21
C LEU A 25 3.12 7.85 -0.69
N LEU A 26 2.50 8.40 0.35
CA LEU A 26 3.00 9.64 0.95
C LEU A 26 4.40 9.43 1.54
N PRO A 27 5.36 10.31 1.24
CA PRO A 27 6.69 10.20 1.78
C PRO A 27 6.71 10.59 3.27
N VAL A 28 7.36 9.76 4.07
CA VAL A 28 7.80 10.08 5.43
C VAL A 28 9.31 9.98 5.40
N ASN A 29 10.02 11.07 5.68
CA ASN A 29 11.48 11.16 5.53
C ASN A 29 12.00 10.64 4.17
N GLY A 30 11.27 10.94 3.08
CA GLY A 30 11.62 10.52 1.72
C GLY A 30 11.25 9.07 1.37
N ILE A 31 10.71 8.29 2.31
CA ILE A 31 10.31 6.89 2.09
C ILE A 31 8.78 6.81 2.03
N PRO A 32 8.18 6.21 0.98
CA PRO A 32 6.73 6.03 0.94
C PRO A 32 6.20 5.23 2.14
N LEU A 33 5.09 5.69 2.72
CA LEU A 33 4.52 5.16 3.98
C LEU A 33 4.34 3.63 3.98
N VAL A 34 3.95 3.05 2.84
CA VAL A 34 3.73 1.60 2.69
C VAL A 34 4.98 0.76 2.96
N TYR A 35 6.18 1.28 2.68
CA TYR A 35 7.43 0.55 2.90
C TYR A 35 7.74 0.34 4.38
N TYR A 36 7.27 1.22 5.26
CA TYR A 36 7.39 1.01 6.70
C TYR A 36 6.62 -0.23 7.15
N SER A 37 5.40 -0.42 6.64
CA SER A 37 4.60 -1.62 6.89
C SER A 37 5.25 -2.86 6.29
N LEU A 38 5.71 -2.78 5.03
CA LEU A 38 6.38 -3.90 4.35
C LEU A 38 7.67 -4.32 5.07
N PHE A 39 8.41 -3.38 5.63
CA PHE A 39 9.60 -3.66 6.44
C PHE A 39 9.25 -4.43 7.72
N GLN A 40 8.18 -4.07 8.42
CA GLN A 40 7.73 -4.81 9.61
C GLN A 40 7.23 -6.21 9.27
N VAL A 41 6.63 -6.39 8.10
CA VAL A 41 6.22 -7.70 7.58
C VAL A 41 7.45 -8.54 7.22
N TRP A 42 8.43 -7.96 6.54
CA TRP A 42 9.69 -8.62 6.19
C TRP A 42 10.42 -9.14 7.43
N LYS A 43 10.53 -8.32 8.49
CA LYS A 43 11.17 -8.69 9.77
C LYS A 43 10.55 -9.91 10.45
N GLN A 44 9.33 -10.28 10.09
CA GLN A 44 8.63 -11.45 10.64
C GLN A 44 8.80 -12.70 9.77
N ASN A 45 9.70 -12.68 8.77
CA ASN A 45 9.88 -13.77 7.80
C ASN A 45 8.57 -14.16 7.11
N ALA A 46 7.81 -13.16 6.67
CA ALA A 46 6.54 -13.37 6.00
C ALA A 46 6.69 -14.14 4.68
N GLU A 47 5.73 -15.03 4.41
CA GLU A 47 5.64 -15.74 3.12
C GLU A 47 5.05 -14.85 2.02
N GLY A 48 4.46 -13.72 2.38
CA GLY A 48 3.84 -12.77 1.46
C GLY A 48 2.87 -11.81 2.15
N ALA A 49 2.38 -10.83 1.40
CA ALA A 49 1.33 -9.93 1.86
C ALA A 49 0.25 -9.70 0.80
N VAL A 50 -0.97 -9.48 1.27
CA VAL A 50 -2.10 -9.00 0.47
C VAL A 50 -2.30 -7.52 0.76
N ILE A 51 -2.42 -6.71 -0.29
CA ILE A 51 -2.65 -5.27 -0.20
C ILE A 51 -3.99 -4.98 -0.85
N ASN A 52 -4.96 -4.46 -0.10
CA ASN A 52 -6.20 -4.00 -0.70
C ASN A 52 -6.02 -2.59 -1.30
N THR A 53 -6.58 -2.37 -2.47
CA THR A 53 -6.47 -1.09 -3.19
C THR A 53 -7.84 -0.61 -3.62
N HIS A 54 -8.05 0.70 -3.59
CA HIS A 54 -9.26 1.35 -4.09
C HIS A 54 -8.87 2.68 -4.73
N TYR A 55 -8.79 3.76 -3.94
CA TYR A 55 -8.44 5.09 -4.46
C TYR A 55 -7.02 5.12 -5.02
N MET A 56 -6.88 5.47 -6.31
CA MET A 56 -5.60 5.48 -7.04
C MET A 56 -4.80 4.18 -6.92
N GLY A 57 -5.48 3.02 -6.88
CA GLY A 57 -4.87 1.70 -6.73
C GLY A 57 -3.74 1.43 -7.72
N GLU A 58 -3.88 1.86 -8.97
CA GLU A 58 -2.85 1.73 -10.02
C GLU A 58 -1.50 2.35 -9.63
N LYS A 59 -1.50 3.49 -8.91
CA LYS A 59 -0.25 4.12 -8.47
C LYS A 59 0.45 3.24 -7.44
N ILE A 60 -0.31 2.65 -6.52
CA ILE A 60 0.21 1.75 -5.48
C ILE A 60 0.76 0.48 -6.14
N ARG A 61 0.01 -0.11 -7.08
CA ARG A 61 0.43 -1.29 -7.84
C ARG A 61 1.73 -1.03 -8.59
N LYS A 62 1.81 0.08 -9.33
CA LYS A 62 3.00 0.47 -10.10
C LYS A 62 4.24 0.65 -9.22
N GLU A 63 4.11 1.33 -8.08
CA GLU A 63 5.23 1.52 -7.14
C GLU A 63 5.75 0.18 -6.59
N LEU A 64 4.84 -0.76 -6.31
CA LEU A 64 5.16 -2.01 -5.62
C LEU A 64 5.34 -3.21 -6.55
N GLU A 65 5.18 -3.05 -7.86
CA GLU A 65 5.24 -4.12 -8.87
C GLU A 65 6.59 -4.86 -8.85
N THR A 66 7.68 -4.14 -8.55
CA THR A 66 9.05 -4.69 -8.51
C THR A 66 9.55 -4.99 -7.10
N PHE A 67 8.66 -5.03 -6.10
CA PHE A 67 9.04 -5.28 -4.71
C PHE A 67 9.71 -6.65 -4.55
N PRO A 68 10.96 -6.73 -4.05
CA PRO A 68 11.77 -7.94 -4.22
C PRO A 68 11.77 -8.89 -3.02
N LEU A 69 11.32 -8.46 -1.84
CA LEU A 69 11.61 -9.19 -0.59
C LEU A 69 10.68 -10.38 -0.34
N PHE A 70 9.43 -10.29 -0.79
CA PHE A 70 8.43 -11.36 -0.68
C PHE A 70 7.26 -11.07 -1.64
N PRO A 71 6.45 -12.08 -1.99
CA PRO A 71 5.32 -11.91 -2.90
C PRO A 71 4.26 -10.94 -2.37
N LEU A 72 3.82 -10.02 -3.24
CA LEU A 72 2.68 -9.14 -3.01
C LEU A 72 1.51 -9.55 -3.91
N VAL A 73 0.32 -9.62 -3.32
CA VAL A 73 -0.94 -9.83 -4.04
C VAL A 73 -1.81 -8.60 -3.82
N PHE A 74 -2.39 -8.07 -4.90
CA PHE A 74 -3.27 -6.91 -4.83
C PHE A 74 -4.73 -7.34 -4.93
N SER A 75 -5.55 -6.83 -4.01
CA SER A 75 -7.00 -7.05 -3.98
C SER A 75 -7.70 -5.72 -4.22
N GLU A 76 -8.31 -5.58 -5.39
CA GLU A 76 -9.06 -4.36 -5.72
C GLU A 76 -10.45 -4.40 -5.09
N GLU A 77 -10.75 -3.40 -4.27
CA GLU A 77 -12.10 -3.16 -3.78
C GLU A 77 -12.89 -2.43 -4.87
N LYS A 78 -14.05 -2.95 -5.23
CA LYS A 78 -15.00 -2.23 -6.07
C LYS A 78 -15.85 -1.33 -5.18
N LYS A 79 -16.19 -0.14 -5.66
CA LYS A 79 -17.30 0.63 -5.08
C LYS A 79 -18.54 -0.25 -5.10
N GLU A 80 -19.08 -0.57 -3.94
CA GLU A 80 -20.50 -0.94 -3.85
C GLU A 80 -21.29 0.28 -4.35
N SER A 81 -21.93 0.09 -5.49
CA SER A 81 -22.86 1.02 -6.14
C SER A 81 -24.14 1.19 -5.33
#